data_AF-A5DUU6-F1
#
_entry.id   AF-A5DUU6-F1
#
_cell.length_a   1.000
_cell.length_b   1.000
_cell.length_c   1.000
_cell.angle_alpha   90.00
_cell.angle_beta   90.00
_cell.angle_gamma   90.00
#
_symmetry.space_group_name_H-M   'P 1'
#
loop_
_entity.id
_entity.type
_entity.pdbx_description
1 polymer ?
#
loop_
_entity_poly.entity_id
_entity_poly.type
_entity_poly.pdbx_seq_one_letter_code
_entity_poly.pdbx_strand_id
1 'polypeptide(L)'
;MNDSDDEYVSGTGGETKSPSSRLSSTTPGSASGLKDGISARTRSRGGEISDLKKANGYAWEDEYQRSWDIVKDDEWGNGSFEAMVQSIIENRKKKIMKNPSVPYQRGIIRTLVIAIDGSQAMAEKDLRPTRLSMTLNYLQEFVVEFFDQNPISQIGIVLMRNGVANLVSEVSGLPQYHIDKLRQLKARQHNKFEPKGDPSLQNTLEMARSLLKFNFGTSSNNTKNSKEILVVLGSLFTSDPGNIHKTIEGLVKDEIKVRVIGLSAQVAICQELVNRTNHEPKNTMSKNYGVIMNEYHFKELLMDCVTPLPLTEEFRKPTESTNQGGTAGVPVIKMGFPSKAQPNVTSAIGNTEFTVEFPNLNASYPTQGSAESKDVIEVSNNSLRQSASLIIGYRCPQCKSKVCNLPTICPVCGLMLILSTHLARSYHHLVPLAPYVEVEVKSAYDSEECYGCQLRFPKGVDLKVEKKSLDSMISSRYKCPKCKKDFCINCDVFVHEVLHNCPGCENGI
;
A
#
# COMPACT_ATOMS: atom_id res chain seq x y z
N MET A 1 44.33 -52.11 -4.51
CA MET A 1 43.11 -52.94 -4.61
C MET A 1 42.20 -52.19 -5.58
N ASN A 2 42.44 -52.20 -6.90
CA ASN A 2 42.60 -53.34 -7.83
C ASN A 2 41.30 -54.15 -7.94
N ASP A 3 40.75 -54.51 -9.11
CA ASP A 3 41.07 -54.25 -10.54
C ASP A 3 39.72 -54.32 -11.32
N SER A 4 39.50 -53.67 -12.49
CA SER A 4 39.80 -54.12 -13.88
C SER A 4 39.42 -55.59 -14.17
N ASP A 5 38.91 -56.00 -15.34
CA ASP A 5 38.40 -55.34 -16.56
C ASP A 5 37.60 -56.41 -17.37
N ASP A 6 36.87 -56.03 -18.42
CA ASP A 6 36.96 -56.73 -19.74
C ASP A 6 36.16 -56.00 -20.85
N GLU A 7 36.87 -55.57 -21.88
CA GLU A 7 36.32 -55.01 -23.13
C GLU A 7 36.12 -56.11 -24.20
N TYR A 8 35.29 -55.83 -25.22
CA TYR A 8 35.58 -56.35 -26.56
C TYR A 8 35.13 -55.37 -27.66
N VAL A 9 35.99 -55.16 -28.66
CA VAL A 9 35.87 -54.08 -29.66
C VAL A 9 35.91 -54.64 -31.10
N SER A 10 35.00 -54.16 -31.95
CA SER A 10 35.07 -53.98 -33.43
C SER A 10 33.64 -54.03 -34.03
N GLY A 11 33.24 -53.31 -35.09
CA GLY A 11 33.90 -52.25 -35.85
C GLY A 11 33.85 -52.47 -37.36
N THR A 12 32.86 -51.89 -38.07
CA THR A 12 32.95 -51.41 -39.50
C THR A 12 31.64 -50.82 -40.04
N GLY A 13 31.72 -49.62 -40.64
CA GLY A 13 31.09 -49.26 -41.93
C GLY A 13 29.57 -49.06 -42.07
N GLY A 14 29.13 -47.86 -42.48
CA GLY A 14 27.80 -47.65 -43.07
C GLY A 14 27.21 -46.24 -42.97
N GLU A 15 27.68 -45.28 -43.77
CA GLU A 15 26.98 -43.98 -43.93
C GLU A 15 25.68 -44.13 -44.76
N THR A 16 24.61 -43.41 -44.39
CA THR A 16 23.75 -42.73 -45.38
C THR A 16 23.23 -41.42 -44.81
N LYS A 17 23.22 -40.37 -45.65
CA LYS A 17 22.92 -38.97 -45.28
C LYS A 17 21.53 -38.55 -45.76
N SER A 18 20.97 -37.53 -45.09
CA SER A 18 19.86 -36.72 -45.58
C SER A 18 20.18 -36.04 -46.91
N PRO A 19 19.18 -35.66 -47.72
CA PRO A 19 19.33 -34.62 -48.73
C PRO A 19 18.55 -33.35 -48.38
N SER A 20 19.20 -32.20 -48.56
CA SER A 20 18.63 -30.86 -48.42
C SER A 20 18.40 -30.19 -49.78
N SER A 21 17.48 -29.22 -49.80
CA SER A 21 17.47 -27.97 -50.60
C SER A 21 18.29 -27.85 -51.91
N ARG A 22 17.64 -27.38 -52.98
CA ARG A 22 17.95 -26.16 -53.81
C ARG A 22 17.00 -26.15 -55.03
N LEU A 23 16.29 -25.08 -55.38
CA LEU A 23 16.64 -23.72 -55.85
C LEU A 23 17.10 -23.60 -57.33
N SER A 24 16.44 -22.65 -58.01
CA SER A 24 16.80 -21.87 -59.21
C SER A 24 16.71 -22.42 -60.66
N SER A 25 16.03 -21.57 -61.48
CA SER A 25 16.38 -21.04 -62.82
C SER A 25 15.99 -21.74 -64.16
N THR A 26 15.13 -21.01 -64.90
CA THR A 26 15.19 -20.60 -66.34
C THR A 26 14.91 -21.57 -67.52
N THR A 27 13.76 -21.35 -68.19
CA THR A 27 13.48 -21.10 -69.65
C THR A 27 14.28 -21.83 -70.76
N PRO A 28 13.61 -22.30 -71.86
CA PRO A 28 13.08 -21.46 -72.98
C PRO A 28 11.61 -21.80 -73.38
N GLY A 29 10.80 -20.97 -74.07
CA GLY A 29 10.84 -20.52 -75.48
C GLY A 29 9.88 -21.39 -76.35
N SER A 30 9.03 -20.90 -77.28
CA SER A 30 8.94 -19.61 -78.00
C SER A 30 7.58 -19.37 -78.74
N ALA A 31 7.28 -18.09 -79.04
CA ALA A 31 6.40 -17.51 -80.10
C ALA A 31 4.87 -17.82 -80.10
N SER A 32 3.94 -16.89 -80.39
CA SER A 32 3.93 -15.45 -80.80
C SER A 32 2.54 -14.83 -80.45
N GLY A 33 2.20 -13.53 -80.62
CA GLY A 33 2.92 -12.29 -80.99
C GLY A 33 1.99 -11.19 -81.54
N LEU A 34 2.38 -9.89 -81.42
CA LEU A 34 1.72 -8.66 -81.96
C LEU A 34 0.41 -8.20 -81.24
N LYS A 35 0.09 -6.91 -81.00
CA LYS A 35 0.81 -5.61 -81.07
C LYS A 35 -0.01 -4.47 -80.37
N ASP A 36 0.67 -3.42 -79.88
CA ASP A 36 0.26 -2.01 -79.66
C ASP A 36 -1.01 -1.68 -78.79
N GLY A 37 -1.13 -0.58 -78.02
CA GLY A 37 -0.19 0.47 -77.58
C GLY A 37 -0.90 1.78 -77.13
N ILE A 38 -0.40 2.47 -76.07
CA ILE A 38 -0.63 3.92 -75.75
C ILE A 38 -2.08 4.26 -75.26
N SER A 39 -2.42 5.19 -74.35
CA SER A 39 -1.78 6.39 -73.77
C SER A 39 -2.24 6.68 -72.31
N ALA A 40 -1.50 7.53 -71.59
CA ALA A 40 -1.95 8.17 -70.33
C ALA A 40 -2.65 9.52 -70.57
N ARG A 41 -3.60 9.92 -69.68
CA ARG A 41 -3.94 11.35 -69.44
C ARG A 41 -4.81 11.63 -68.19
N THR A 42 -4.18 12.34 -67.24
CA THR A 42 -4.62 13.59 -66.56
C THR A 42 -5.97 13.74 -65.82
N ARG A 43 -5.85 14.10 -64.53
CA ARG A 43 -6.51 15.23 -63.80
C ARG A 43 -7.69 15.92 -64.56
N SER A 44 -8.89 16.11 -63.98
CA SER A 44 -9.13 17.02 -62.84
C SER A 44 -10.65 17.21 -62.56
N ARG A 45 -10.96 17.80 -61.39
CA ARG A 45 -12.16 18.58 -61.03
C ARG A 45 -13.55 17.91 -61.04
N GLY A 46 -14.06 17.72 -59.81
CA GLY A 46 -15.08 18.64 -59.28
C GLY A 46 -16.53 18.38 -59.65
N GLY A 47 -17.24 17.67 -58.79
CA GLY A 47 -18.70 17.59 -58.75
C GLY A 47 -19.15 17.07 -57.39
N GLU A 48 -19.81 17.91 -56.59
CA GLU A 48 -20.60 17.47 -55.43
C GLU A 48 -21.94 16.86 -55.88
N ILE A 49 -22.71 16.32 -54.92
CA ILE A 49 -24.04 15.70 -55.06
C ILE A 49 -23.94 14.25 -55.60
N SER A 50 -24.00 13.22 -54.76
CA SER A 50 -25.23 12.90 -54.02
C SER A 50 -24.99 11.86 -52.92
N ASP A 51 -25.44 12.19 -51.70
CA ASP A 51 -25.90 11.17 -50.74
C ASP A 51 -27.08 10.37 -51.33
N LEU A 52 -27.41 9.25 -50.67
CA LEU A 52 -28.43 8.26 -51.06
C LEU A 52 -28.06 7.30 -52.21
N LYS A 53 -27.13 6.36 -51.93
CA LYS A 53 -27.31 4.94 -52.30
C LYS A 53 -26.30 3.96 -51.66
N LYS A 54 -26.41 3.74 -50.34
CA LYS A 54 -26.02 2.45 -49.72
C LYS A 54 -26.58 2.17 -48.31
N ALA A 55 -27.73 2.75 -47.96
CA ALA A 55 -28.50 2.30 -46.79
C ALA A 55 -29.32 1.05 -47.15
N ASN A 56 -28.64 -0.10 -47.33
CA ASN A 56 -29.28 -1.40 -47.48
C ASN A 56 -28.35 -2.55 -47.06
N GLY A 57 -27.64 -2.35 -45.95
CA GLY A 57 -27.06 -3.40 -45.12
C GLY A 57 -27.62 -3.28 -43.71
N TYR A 58 -27.71 -4.38 -42.98
CA TYR A 58 -28.08 -4.35 -41.57
C TYR A 58 -26.98 -3.66 -40.74
N ALA A 59 -27.32 -3.13 -39.56
CA ALA A 59 -26.35 -2.45 -38.68
C ALA A 59 -25.20 -3.34 -38.14
N TRP A 60 -25.21 -4.64 -38.44
CA TRP A 60 -24.13 -5.60 -38.16
C TRP A 60 -23.33 -6.00 -39.42
N GLU A 61 -23.75 -5.59 -40.61
CA GLU A 61 -23.03 -5.72 -41.88
C GLU A 61 -22.13 -4.50 -42.17
N ASP A 62 -22.17 -3.48 -41.31
CA ASP A 62 -21.26 -2.34 -41.35
C ASP A 62 -19.83 -2.83 -41.04
N GLU A 63 -18.85 -2.29 -41.77
CA GLU A 63 -17.46 -2.76 -41.66
C GLU A 63 -16.94 -2.51 -40.23
N TYR A 64 -16.35 -3.54 -39.59
CA TYR A 64 -15.89 -3.48 -38.19
C TYR A 64 -14.78 -2.44 -38.02
N GLN A 65 -15.17 -1.19 -37.82
CA GLN A 65 -14.29 -0.10 -37.42
C GLN A 65 -13.75 -0.46 -36.04
N ARG A 66 -12.42 -0.65 -35.93
CA ARG A 66 -11.82 -0.90 -34.63
C ARG A 66 -11.98 0.39 -33.83
N SER A 67 -12.19 0.27 -32.52
CA SER A 67 -12.29 1.44 -31.64
C SER A 67 -11.06 2.37 -31.72
N TRP A 68 -9.92 1.86 -32.20
CA TRP A 68 -8.69 2.60 -32.44
C TRP A 68 -8.62 3.28 -33.83
N ASP A 69 -9.46 2.89 -34.80
CA ASP A 69 -9.56 3.57 -36.11
C ASP A 69 -10.46 4.82 -36.02
N ILE A 70 -11.36 4.85 -35.02
CA ILE A 70 -12.23 5.98 -34.68
C ILE A 70 -11.46 7.04 -33.88
N VAL A 71 -10.50 6.62 -33.04
CA VAL A 71 -9.48 7.50 -32.47
C VAL A 71 -8.45 7.82 -33.55
N LYS A 72 -8.88 8.58 -34.57
CA LYS A 72 -7.94 9.35 -35.37
C LYS A 72 -7.22 10.30 -34.44
N ASP A 73 -5.91 10.45 -34.64
CA ASP A 73 -5.21 11.60 -34.11
C ASP A 73 -5.93 12.86 -34.62
N ASP A 74 -6.56 13.61 -33.72
CA ASP A 74 -7.05 14.94 -34.04
C ASP A 74 -5.86 15.72 -34.64
N GLU A 75 -6.03 16.33 -35.82
CA GLU A 75 -4.93 16.98 -36.57
C GLU A 75 -4.30 18.18 -35.81
N TRP A 76 -4.76 18.46 -34.58
CA TRP A 76 -4.11 19.25 -33.55
C TRP A 76 -3.80 18.42 -32.29
N GLY A 77 -2.75 17.60 -32.35
CA GLY A 77 -2.24 16.78 -31.23
C GLY A 77 -1.81 17.51 -29.94
N ASN A 78 -2.07 18.81 -29.81
CA ASN A 78 -1.90 19.56 -28.55
C ASN A 78 -2.94 19.18 -27.48
N GLY A 79 -4.19 18.88 -27.88
CA GLY A 79 -5.30 18.66 -26.94
C GLY A 79 -5.16 17.41 -26.06
N SER A 80 -4.61 16.33 -26.63
CA SER A 80 -4.39 15.06 -25.91
C SER A 80 -3.36 15.19 -24.77
N PHE A 81 -2.26 15.91 -25.02
CA PHE A 81 -1.26 16.19 -23.99
C PHE A 81 -1.77 17.17 -22.93
N GLU A 82 -2.53 18.20 -23.33
CA GLU A 82 -3.15 19.16 -22.41
C GLU A 82 -4.12 18.46 -21.45
N ALA A 83 -5.03 17.63 -21.97
CA ALA A 83 -5.95 16.83 -21.15
C ALA A 83 -5.20 15.87 -20.21
N MET A 84 -4.10 15.26 -20.67
CA MET A 84 -3.26 14.40 -19.83
C MET A 84 -2.62 15.18 -18.68
N VAL A 85 -2.01 16.35 -18.96
CA VAL A 85 -1.37 17.20 -17.93
C VAL A 85 -2.41 17.73 -16.94
N GLN A 86 -3.57 18.19 -17.41
CA GLN A 86 -4.68 18.59 -16.52
C GLN A 86 -5.13 17.42 -15.64
N SER A 87 -5.29 16.20 -16.19
CA SER A 87 -5.65 15.01 -15.39
C SER A 87 -4.59 14.67 -14.32
N ILE A 88 -3.30 14.85 -14.60
CA ILE A 88 -2.22 14.64 -13.63
C ILE A 88 -2.29 15.68 -12.51
N ILE A 89 -2.53 16.95 -12.84
CA ILE A 89 -2.69 18.05 -11.87
C ILE A 89 -3.94 17.82 -11.02
N GLU A 90 -5.08 17.48 -11.63
CA GLU A 90 -6.31 17.15 -10.90
C GLU A 90 -6.16 15.95 -9.97
N ASN A 91 -5.49 14.88 -10.41
CA ASN A 91 -5.27 13.71 -9.57
C ASN A 91 -4.35 14.02 -8.38
N ARG A 92 -3.36 14.92 -8.55
CA ARG A 92 -2.57 15.47 -7.44
C ARG A 92 -3.43 16.34 -6.51
N LYS A 93 -4.26 17.24 -7.05
CA LYS A 93 -5.22 18.04 -6.25
C LYS A 93 -6.18 17.16 -5.45
N LYS A 94 -6.74 16.11 -6.05
CA LYS A 94 -7.60 15.10 -5.39
C LYS A 94 -6.89 14.43 -4.21
N LYS A 95 -5.61 14.05 -4.35
CA LYS A 95 -4.82 13.49 -3.24
C LYS A 95 -4.64 14.47 -2.08
N ILE A 96 -4.33 15.74 -2.35
CA ILE A 96 -4.15 16.76 -1.32
C ILE A 96 -5.49 17.05 -0.61
N MET A 97 -6.60 17.15 -1.38
CA MET A 97 -7.94 17.37 -0.84
C MET A 97 -8.56 16.16 -0.12
N LYS A 98 -8.05 14.93 -0.32
CA LYS A 98 -8.52 13.72 0.37
C LYS A 98 -8.32 13.79 1.90
N ASN A 99 -7.33 14.55 2.36
CA ASN A 99 -7.05 14.77 3.78
C ASN A 99 -7.78 16.05 4.25
N PRO A 100 -8.92 15.94 4.95
CA PRO A 100 -9.59 17.11 5.49
C PRO A 100 -8.67 17.82 6.49
N SER A 101 -8.45 19.11 6.29
CA SER A 101 -7.64 19.98 7.15
C SER A 101 -8.25 20.24 8.54
N VAL A 102 -9.50 19.80 8.75
CA VAL A 102 -10.18 19.89 10.04
C VAL A 102 -9.58 18.85 11.00
N PRO A 103 -9.02 19.26 12.16
CA PRO A 103 -8.49 18.32 13.13
C PRO A 103 -9.64 17.58 13.82
N TYR A 104 -9.73 16.28 13.57
CA TYR A 104 -10.64 15.37 14.28
C TYR A 104 -9.87 14.55 15.31
N GLN A 105 -10.56 14.12 16.37
CA GLN A 105 -9.98 13.16 17.31
C GLN A 105 -9.82 11.80 16.61
N ARG A 106 -8.60 11.26 16.59
CA ARG A 106 -8.26 9.97 15.98
C ARG A 106 -7.76 8.99 17.03
N GLY A 107 -8.03 7.70 16.83
CA GLY A 107 -7.41 6.63 17.63
C GLY A 107 -5.98 6.37 17.14
N ILE A 108 -4.97 6.93 17.80
CA ILE A 108 -3.55 6.79 17.39
C ILE A 108 -3.03 5.37 17.66
N ILE A 109 -3.46 4.77 18.76
CA ILE A 109 -3.14 3.38 19.10
C ILE A 109 -4.20 2.50 18.42
N ARG A 110 -3.78 1.79 17.37
CA ARG A 110 -4.66 0.94 16.55
C ARG A 110 -4.19 -0.50 16.63
N THR A 111 -5.14 -1.42 16.65
CA THR A 111 -4.87 -2.83 16.34
C THR A 111 -5.72 -3.21 15.14
N LEU A 112 -5.04 -3.54 14.04
CA LEU A 112 -5.63 -3.85 12.76
C LEU A 112 -5.50 -5.36 12.48
N VAL A 113 -6.61 -6.07 12.30
CA VAL A 113 -6.58 -7.45 11.81
C VAL A 113 -6.88 -7.45 10.30
N ILE A 114 -5.92 -7.95 9.52
CA ILE A 114 -6.04 -8.07 8.07
C ILE A 114 -6.55 -9.48 7.74
N ALA A 115 -7.74 -9.57 7.17
CA ALA A 115 -8.33 -10.79 6.63
C ALA A 115 -8.08 -10.87 5.12
N ILE A 116 -7.37 -11.91 4.70
CA ILE A 116 -7.01 -12.15 3.30
C ILE A 116 -7.87 -13.29 2.77
N ASP A 117 -8.54 -13.08 1.64
CA ASP A 117 -9.17 -14.15 0.87
C ASP A 117 -8.11 -15.08 0.25
N GLY A 118 -8.26 -16.39 0.51
CA GLY A 118 -7.46 -17.49 -0.04
C GLY A 118 -8.34 -18.56 -0.70
N SER A 119 -9.55 -18.20 -1.11
CA SER A 119 -10.48 -19.04 -1.87
C SER A 119 -10.04 -19.26 -3.32
N GLN A 120 -10.71 -20.16 -4.04
CA GLN A 120 -10.43 -20.45 -5.45
C GLN A 120 -10.52 -19.20 -6.37
N ALA A 121 -11.40 -18.23 -6.06
CA ALA A 121 -11.52 -16.96 -6.80
C ALA A 121 -10.22 -16.12 -6.81
N MET A 122 -9.32 -16.39 -5.86
CA MET A 122 -8.03 -15.70 -5.74
C MET A 122 -6.91 -16.32 -6.61
N ALA A 123 -7.20 -17.43 -7.30
CA ALA A 123 -6.35 -18.02 -8.33
C ALA A 123 -6.44 -17.32 -9.69
N GLU A 124 -7.47 -16.50 -9.91
CA GLU A 124 -7.71 -15.79 -11.17
C GLU A 124 -6.61 -14.77 -11.50
N LYS A 125 -6.38 -14.57 -12.81
CA LYS A 125 -5.29 -13.75 -13.39
C LYS A 125 -5.72 -12.33 -13.76
N ASP A 126 -6.80 -11.87 -13.14
CA ASP A 126 -7.38 -10.53 -13.26
C ASP A 126 -6.38 -9.44 -12.83
N LEU A 127 -5.70 -9.67 -11.69
CA LEU A 127 -4.49 -8.97 -11.29
C LEU A 127 -3.28 -9.87 -11.55
N ARG A 128 -2.15 -9.31 -12.02
CA ARG A 128 -0.99 -10.12 -12.42
C ARG A 128 -0.03 -10.40 -11.24
N PRO A 129 0.52 -11.63 -11.11
CA PRO A 129 0.24 -12.84 -11.89
C PRO A 129 -1.06 -13.56 -11.48
N THR A 130 -1.51 -13.38 -10.24
CA THR A 130 -2.82 -13.81 -9.71
C THR A 130 -3.30 -12.82 -8.65
N ARG A 131 -4.61 -12.74 -8.40
CA ARG A 131 -5.21 -11.89 -7.34
C ARG A 131 -4.53 -12.09 -5.98
N LEU A 132 -4.29 -13.34 -5.54
CA LEU A 132 -3.59 -13.62 -4.29
C LEU A 132 -2.14 -13.11 -4.30
N SER A 133 -1.38 -13.38 -5.37
CA SER A 133 0.04 -13.02 -5.39
C SER A 133 0.25 -11.50 -5.39
N MET A 134 -0.62 -10.76 -6.09
CA MET A 134 -0.61 -9.29 -6.09
C MET A 134 -1.02 -8.73 -4.71
N THR A 135 -2.09 -9.28 -4.11
CA THR A 135 -2.52 -8.93 -2.75
C THR A 135 -1.39 -9.11 -1.72
N LEU A 136 -0.67 -10.24 -1.76
CA LEU A 136 0.46 -10.48 -0.86
C LEU A 136 1.65 -9.52 -1.08
N ASN A 137 1.86 -8.99 -2.29
CA ASN A 137 2.89 -7.97 -2.54
C ASN A 137 2.49 -6.62 -1.95
N TYR A 138 1.29 -6.14 -2.28
CA TYR A 138 0.79 -4.87 -1.77
C TYR A 138 0.61 -4.89 -0.25
N LEU A 139 0.29 -6.04 0.36
CA LEU A 139 0.29 -6.17 1.82
C LEU A 139 1.69 -6.08 2.45
N GLN A 140 2.76 -6.51 1.78
CA GLN A 140 4.13 -6.30 2.28
C GLN A 140 4.49 -4.80 2.27
N GLU A 141 4.16 -4.09 1.18
CA GLU A 141 4.34 -2.63 1.10
C GLU A 141 3.49 -1.89 2.14
N PHE A 142 2.21 -2.28 2.29
CA PHE A 142 1.29 -1.72 3.28
C PHE A 142 1.78 -1.94 4.70
N VAL A 143 2.33 -3.11 5.05
CA VAL A 143 2.89 -3.34 6.39
C VAL A 143 4.03 -2.38 6.68
N VAL A 144 4.93 -2.13 5.71
CA VAL A 144 6.02 -1.15 5.88
C VAL A 144 5.45 0.26 6.10
N GLU A 145 4.57 0.73 5.21
CA GLU A 145 3.99 2.08 5.28
C GLU A 145 3.11 2.26 6.53
N PHE A 146 2.31 1.27 6.90
CA PHE A 146 1.47 1.28 8.09
C PHE A 146 2.30 1.47 9.35
N PHE A 147 3.36 0.68 9.54
CA PHE A 147 4.23 0.80 10.70
C PHE A 147 5.16 2.01 10.62
N ASP A 148 5.43 2.55 9.43
CA ASP A 148 6.11 3.83 9.36
C ASP A 148 5.20 4.92 9.93
N GLN A 149 3.99 5.14 9.41
CA GLN A 149 3.09 6.20 9.90
C GLN A 149 2.50 5.94 11.31
N ASN A 150 2.29 4.67 11.67
CA ASN A 150 1.63 4.23 12.91
C ASN A 150 2.55 3.31 13.76
N PRO A 151 3.73 3.75 14.21
CA PRO A 151 4.71 2.89 14.86
C PRO A 151 4.19 2.21 16.14
N ILE A 152 3.29 2.86 16.90
CA ILE A 152 2.73 2.31 18.15
C ILE A 152 1.53 1.39 17.95
N SER A 153 1.12 1.14 16.70
CA SER A 153 0.00 0.26 16.37
C SER A 153 0.44 -1.21 16.27
N GLN A 154 -0.52 -2.10 16.06
CA GLN A 154 -0.30 -3.54 15.91
C GLN A 154 -1.07 -4.09 14.71
N ILE A 155 -0.50 -5.10 14.04
CA ILE A 155 -1.15 -5.85 12.96
C ILE A 155 -1.32 -7.31 13.37
N GLY A 156 -2.43 -7.95 13.00
CA GLY A 156 -2.57 -9.40 12.91
C GLY A 156 -3.02 -9.80 11.50
N ILE A 157 -2.72 -11.03 11.04
CA ILE A 157 -3.06 -11.48 9.69
C ILE A 157 -3.76 -12.85 9.73
N VAL A 158 -4.94 -12.94 9.11
CA VAL A 158 -5.79 -14.14 9.01
C VAL A 158 -6.04 -14.46 7.53
N LEU A 159 -6.04 -15.74 7.17
CA LEU A 159 -6.29 -16.25 5.82
C LEU A 159 -7.58 -17.07 5.77
N MET A 160 -8.50 -16.70 4.89
CA MET A 160 -9.79 -17.37 4.65
C MET A 160 -9.61 -18.43 3.56
N ARG A 161 -9.64 -19.71 3.89
CA ARG A 161 -9.35 -20.80 2.94
C ARG A 161 -10.06 -22.08 3.34
N ASN A 162 -10.59 -22.84 2.36
CA ASN A 162 -11.32 -24.09 2.61
C ASN A 162 -12.47 -23.95 3.65
N GLY A 163 -13.21 -22.84 3.64
CA GLY A 163 -14.30 -22.57 4.58
C GLY A 163 -13.88 -22.24 6.01
N VAL A 164 -12.57 -22.14 6.29
CA VAL A 164 -12.04 -21.86 7.64
C VAL A 164 -11.12 -20.63 7.67
N ALA A 165 -11.08 -20.00 8.84
CA ALA A 165 -10.15 -18.91 9.14
C ALA A 165 -8.85 -19.48 9.74
N ASN A 166 -7.70 -19.14 9.13
CA ASN A 166 -6.39 -19.60 9.58
C ASN A 166 -5.54 -18.41 10.04
N LEU A 167 -5.06 -18.43 11.28
CA LEU A 167 -4.13 -17.41 11.77
C LEU A 167 -2.77 -17.58 11.10
N VAL A 168 -2.34 -16.56 10.35
CA VAL A 168 -1.04 -16.54 9.64
C VAL A 168 0.04 -15.89 10.50
N SER A 169 -0.33 -14.76 11.12
CA SER A 169 0.56 -13.89 11.86
C SER A 169 -0.20 -13.36 13.06
N GLU A 170 0.31 -13.64 14.25
CA GLU A 170 -0.25 -13.17 15.52
C GLU A 170 -0.21 -11.64 15.60
N VAL A 171 -1.02 -11.06 16.49
CA VAL A 171 -1.06 -9.60 16.69
C VAL A 171 0.28 -9.13 17.26
N SER A 172 1.02 -8.32 16.49
CA SER A 172 2.36 -7.87 16.85
C SER A 172 2.60 -6.42 16.43
N GLY A 173 3.60 -5.78 17.05
CA GLY A 173 4.11 -4.47 16.65
C GLY A 173 5.39 -4.51 15.80
N LEU A 174 5.81 -5.69 15.32
CA LEU A 174 7.09 -5.91 14.63
C LEU A 174 6.89 -6.08 13.11
N PRO A 175 7.27 -5.11 12.26
CA PRO A 175 6.99 -5.18 10.82
C PRO A 175 7.57 -6.43 10.14
N GLN A 176 8.83 -6.78 10.47
CA GLN A 176 9.54 -7.90 9.85
C GLN A 176 8.85 -9.25 10.12
N TYR A 177 8.25 -9.45 11.30
CA TYR A 177 7.50 -10.68 11.61
C TYR A 177 6.33 -10.88 10.64
N HIS A 178 5.57 -9.81 10.34
CA HIS A 178 4.47 -9.87 9.38
C HIS A 178 4.96 -10.05 7.94
N ILE A 179 6.02 -9.32 7.54
CA ILE A 179 6.63 -9.42 6.21
C ILE A 179 7.16 -10.83 5.95
N ASP A 180 7.86 -11.45 6.90
CA ASP A 180 8.39 -12.80 6.76
C ASP A 180 7.26 -13.84 6.66
N LYS A 181 6.16 -13.67 7.39
CA LYS A 181 4.96 -14.53 7.27
C LYS A 181 4.30 -14.39 5.90
N LEU A 182 4.15 -13.17 5.38
CA LEU A 182 3.63 -12.91 4.03
C LEU A 182 4.56 -13.50 2.95
N ARG A 183 5.89 -13.38 3.12
CA ARG A 183 6.89 -13.98 2.23
C ARG A 183 6.83 -15.51 2.27
N GLN A 184 6.64 -16.12 3.44
CA GLN A 184 6.44 -17.57 3.60
C GLN A 184 5.14 -18.06 2.95
N LEU A 185 4.03 -17.31 3.06
CA LEU A 185 2.80 -17.61 2.32
C LEU A 185 3.04 -17.59 0.82
N LYS A 186 3.62 -16.49 0.29
CA LYS A 186 3.89 -16.33 -1.15
C LYS A 186 4.84 -17.42 -1.68
N ALA A 187 5.93 -17.72 -0.98
CA ALA A 187 6.89 -18.75 -1.38
C ALA A 187 6.30 -20.17 -1.39
N ARG A 188 5.29 -20.45 -0.54
CA ARG A 188 4.60 -21.74 -0.47
C ARG A 188 3.20 -21.71 -1.11
N GLN A 189 2.88 -20.67 -1.88
CA GLN A 189 1.59 -20.46 -2.51
C GLN A 189 1.22 -21.60 -3.46
N HIS A 190 2.14 -22.09 -4.29
CA HIS A 190 1.81 -23.12 -5.28
C HIS A 190 1.65 -24.54 -4.72
N ASN A 191 2.06 -24.80 -3.46
CA ASN A 191 2.08 -26.15 -2.89
C ASN A 191 1.21 -26.27 -1.63
N LYS A 192 1.44 -25.41 -0.62
CA LYS A 192 0.77 -25.53 0.70
C LYS A 192 -0.39 -24.55 0.87
N PHE A 193 -0.23 -23.33 0.39
CA PHE A 193 -1.19 -22.24 0.54
C PHE A 193 -1.87 -21.86 -0.78
N GLU A 194 -2.12 -22.87 -1.61
CA GLU A 194 -2.78 -22.68 -2.91
C GLU A 194 -4.22 -22.19 -2.72
N PRO A 195 -4.65 -21.11 -3.38
CA PRO A 195 -5.99 -20.55 -3.25
C PRO A 195 -7.05 -21.60 -3.59
N LYS A 196 -7.80 -22.10 -2.59
CA LYS A 196 -8.67 -23.27 -2.69
C LYS A 196 -9.86 -23.21 -1.73
N GLY A 197 -10.95 -23.86 -2.15
CA GLY A 197 -12.24 -23.82 -1.47
C GLY A 197 -12.79 -22.40 -1.36
N ASP A 198 -13.65 -22.20 -0.37
CA ASP A 198 -14.42 -20.96 -0.21
C ASP A 198 -13.87 -20.11 0.95
N PRO A 199 -14.15 -18.79 0.99
CA PRO A 199 -13.86 -17.96 2.16
C PRO A 199 -14.99 -18.10 3.19
N SER A 200 -14.66 -17.91 4.47
CA SER A 200 -15.63 -17.77 5.56
C SER A 200 -15.40 -16.47 6.30
N LEU A 201 -16.30 -15.51 6.11
CA LEU A 201 -16.29 -14.24 6.82
C LEU A 201 -16.62 -14.41 8.30
N GLN A 202 -17.60 -15.24 8.66
CA GLN A 202 -18.02 -15.43 10.04
C GLN A 202 -16.88 -15.94 10.92
N ASN A 203 -16.26 -17.07 10.53
CA ASN A 203 -15.14 -17.66 11.28
C ASN A 203 -13.97 -16.66 11.43
N THR A 204 -13.75 -15.84 10.40
CA THR A 204 -12.68 -14.84 10.35
C THR A 204 -12.97 -13.65 11.26
N LEU A 205 -14.20 -13.15 11.25
CA LEU A 205 -14.65 -12.06 12.11
C LEU A 205 -14.67 -12.48 13.60
N GLU A 206 -15.03 -13.72 13.91
CA GLU A 206 -15.00 -14.27 15.28
C GLU A 206 -13.56 -14.46 15.79
N MET A 207 -12.65 -14.95 14.94
CA MET A 207 -11.22 -15.02 15.24
C MET A 207 -10.63 -13.61 15.44
N ALA A 208 -10.88 -12.67 14.53
CA ALA A 208 -10.41 -11.29 14.60
C ALA A 208 -10.91 -10.58 15.87
N ARG A 209 -12.21 -10.73 16.18
CA ARG A 209 -12.84 -10.23 17.41
C ARG A 209 -12.16 -10.77 18.68
N SER A 210 -11.77 -12.04 18.68
CA SER A 210 -11.08 -12.68 19.80
C SER A 210 -9.66 -12.14 19.97
N LEU A 211 -8.91 -11.98 18.87
CA LEU A 211 -7.58 -11.35 18.85
C LEU A 211 -7.64 -9.88 19.33
N LEU A 212 -8.64 -9.11 18.88
CA LEU A 212 -8.85 -7.71 19.27
C LEU A 212 -9.27 -7.54 20.74
N LYS A 213 -9.79 -8.59 21.38
CA LYS A 213 -10.11 -8.60 22.82
C LYS A 213 -8.95 -9.04 23.70
N PHE A 214 -8.26 -10.12 23.33
CA PHE A 214 -7.30 -10.77 24.23
C PHE A 214 -6.01 -9.95 24.45
N ASN A 215 -5.52 -9.25 23.41
CA ASN A 215 -4.23 -8.55 23.45
C ASN A 215 -4.15 -7.36 24.43
N PHE A 216 -5.27 -6.92 25.01
CA PHE A 216 -5.30 -5.81 25.97
C PHE A 216 -5.40 -6.26 27.43
N GLY A 217 -5.43 -7.57 27.68
CA GLY A 217 -5.39 -8.18 29.01
C GLY A 217 -6.68 -8.02 29.82
N THR A 218 -6.81 -8.82 30.87
CA THR A 218 -8.03 -8.92 31.70
C THR A 218 -8.27 -7.71 32.62
N SER A 219 -7.48 -6.64 32.48
CA SER A 219 -7.74 -5.37 33.17
C SER A 219 -8.87 -4.64 32.45
N SER A 220 -10.10 -4.95 32.86
CA SER A 220 -11.38 -4.53 32.28
C SER A 220 -11.67 -3.02 32.22
N ASN A 221 -10.68 -2.17 32.48
CA ASN A 221 -10.83 -0.73 32.60
C ASN A 221 -9.96 0.03 31.58
N ASN A 222 -10.65 0.50 30.53
CA ASN A 222 -10.47 1.84 29.97
C ASN A 222 -9.32 2.11 28.98
N THR A 223 -8.84 1.13 28.20
CA THR A 223 -7.98 1.43 27.02
C THR A 223 -8.84 1.58 25.75
N LYS A 224 -9.20 2.83 25.39
CA LYS A 224 -9.88 3.19 24.14
C LYS A 224 -8.93 3.11 22.92
N ASN A 225 -8.43 1.91 22.63
CA ASN A 225 -7.63 1.62 21.44
C ASN A 225 -8.57 1.38 20.24
N SER A 226 -8.17 1.86 19.05
CA SER A 226 -8.93 1.63 17.82
C SER A 226 -8.85 0.16 17.44
N LYS A 227 -9.99 -0.52 17.39
CA LYS A 227 -10.11 -1.93 16.98
C LYS A 227 -10.61 -1.98 15.56
N GLU A 228 -9.76 -2.44 14.64
CA GLU A 228 -10.01 -2.35 13.20
C GLU A 228 -9.84 -3.72 12.53
N ILE A 229 -10.71 -4.02 11.56
CA ILE A 229 -10.58 -5.18 10.68
C ILE A 229 -10.57 -4.68 9.23
N LEU A 230 -9.58 -5.09 8.46
CA LEU A 230 -9.52 -4.89 7.01
C LEU A 230 -9.73 -6.23 6.32
N VAL A 231 -10.81 -6.37 5.55
CA VAL A 231 -11.09 -7.57 4.75
C VAL A 231 -10.75 -7.29 3.29
N VAL A 232 -9.85 -8.08 2.71
CA VAL A 232 -9.60 -8.11 1.26
C VAL A 232 -10.30 -9.35 0.71
N LEU A 233 -11.42 -9.15 0.00
CA LEU A 233 -12.31 -10.21 -0.48
C LEU A 233 -12.31 -10.26 -2.02
N GLY A 234 -11.92 -11.40 -2.59
CA GLY A 234 -11.95 -11.63 -4.04
C GLY A 234 -13.21 -12.36 -4.49
N SER A 235 -13.71 -13.28 -3.67
CA SER A 235 -14.97 -13.97 -3.90
C SER A 235 -16.18 -13.03 -3.82
N LEU A 236 -17.23 -13.34 -4.59
CA LEU A 236 -18.53 -12.67 -4.52
C LEU A 236 -19.50 -13.32 -3.50
N PHE A 237 -19.08 -14.41 -2.86
CA PHE A 237 -19.84 -15.12 -1.83
C PHE A 237 -18.94 -15.55 -0.66
N THR A 238 -19.58 -15.88 0.46
CA THR A 238 -18.96 -16.42 1.68
C THR A 238 -19.68 -17.70 2.08
N SER A 239 -18.94 -18.66 2.62
CA SER A 239 -19.44 -19.95 3.11
C SER A 239 -19.30 -19.95 4.63
N ASP A 240 -20.41 -19.68 5.33
CA ASP A 240 -20.43 -19.45 6.78
C ASP A 240 -21.35 -20.44 7.50
N PRO A 241 -20.95 -20.95 8.68
CA PRO A 241 -21.68 -22.02 9.38
C PRO A 241 -22.98 -21.57 10.05
N GLY A 242 -23.20 -20.26 10.22
CA GLY A 242 -24.34 -19.72 10.92
C GLY A 242 -24.76 -18.33 10.45
N ASN A 243 -25.56 -17.65 11.27
CA ASN A 243 -26.09 -16.33 10.93
C ASN A 243 -25.07 -15.22 11.23
N ILE A 244 -24.40 -14.75 10.18
CA ILE A 244 -23.39 -13.68 10.23
C ILE A 244 -23.91 -12.36 10.84
N HIS A 245 -25.22 -12.04 10.78
CA HIS A 245 -25.75 -10.81 11.37
C HIS A 245 -25.60 -10.80 12.91
N LYS A 246 -25.61 -11.97 13.57
CA LYS A 246 -25.29 -12.09 15.00
C LYS A 246 -23.81 -11.76 15.28
N THR A 247 -22.93 -12.14 14.38
CA THR A 247 -21.49 -11.82 14.46
C THR A 247 -21.27 -10.32 14.23
N ILE A 248 -21.99 -9.71 13.27
CA ILE A 248 -22.00 -8.25 13.06
C ILE A 248 -22.46 -7.51 14.34
N GLU A 249 -23.52 -7.99 15.00
CA GLU A 249 -23.98 -7.44 16.28
C GLU A 249 -22.93 -7.56 17.39
N GLY A 250 -22.21 -8.69 17.41
CA GLY A 250 -21.07 -8.90 18.29
C GLY A 250 -19.91 -7.92 18.07
N LEU A 251 -19.63 -7.54 16.81
CA LEU A 251 -18.60 -6.56 16.45
C LEU A 251 -19.02 -5.14 16.83
N VAL A 252 -20.26 -4.75 16.53
CA VAL A 252 -20.83 -3.43 16.88
C VAL A 252 -20.82 -3.24 18.40
N LYS A 253 -21.27 -4.25 19.16
CA LYS A 253 -21.25 -4.22 20.64
C LYS A 253 -19.85 -4.06 21.22
N ASP A 254 -18.83 -4.55 20.52
CA ASP A 254 -17.43 -4.47 20.95
C ASP A 254 -16.68 -3.27 20.33
N GLU A 255 -17.38 -2.35 19.65
CA GLU A 255 -16.83 -1.15 18.99
C GLU A 255 -15.70 -1.47 17.99
N ILE A 256 -15.85 -2.57 17.23
CA ILE A 256 -14.89 -2.98 16.21
C ILE A 256 -15.31 -2.43 14.85
N LYS A 257 -14.48 -1.58 14.25
CA LYS A 257 -14.69 -0.99 12.92
C LYS A 257 -14.22 -1.95 11.84
N VAL A 258 -14.99 -2.09 10.76
CA VAL A 258 -14.61 -2.95 9.63
C VAL A 258 -14.53 -2.13 8.35
N ARG A 259 -13.48 -2.37 7.55
CA ARG A 259 -13.32 -1.89 6.18
C ARG A 259 -13.23 -3.10 5.25
N VAL A 260 -13.79 -2.99 4.05
CA VAL A 260 -13.77 -4.06 3.04
C VAL A 260 -13.20 -3.50 1.74
N ILE A 261 -12.31 -4.27 1.12
CA ILE A 261 -11.84 -4.07 -0.25
C ILE A 261 -12.30 -5.28 -1.06
N GLY A 262 -13.27 -5.08 -1.95
CA GLY A 262 -13.75 -6.09 -2.89
C GLY A 262 -12.94 -6.06 -4.19
N LEU A 263 -12.42 -7.21 -4.64
CA LEU A 263 -11.58 -7.25 -5.85
C LEU A 263 -12.36 -7.33 -7.17
N SER A 264 -13.68 -7.58 -7.14
CA SER A 264 -14.48 -7.79 -8.36
C SER A 264 -15.78 -7.00 -8.36
N ALA A 265 -16.61 -7.16 -7.32
CA ALA A 265 -17.88 -6.44 -7.20
C ALA A 265 -18.27 -6.23 -5.73
N GLN A 266 -19.40 -5.55 -5.53
CA GLN A 266 -19.95 -5.24 -4.22
C GLN A 266 -20.88 -6.38 -3.72
N VAL A 267 -20.69 -6.80 -2.47
CA VAL A 267 -21.49 -7.85 -1.82
C VAL A 267 -22.37 -7.21 -0.74
N ALA A 268 -23.68 -7.43 -0.80
CA ALA A 268 -24.65 -6.77 0.08
C ALA A 268 -24.37 -6.98 1.58
N ILE A 269 -23.99 -8.20 1.99
CA ILE A 269 -23.59 -8.51 3.38
C ILE A 269 -22.34 -7.73 3.80
N CYS A 270 -21.38 -7.52 2.91
CA CYS A 270 -20.20 -6.70 3.20
C CYS A 270 -20.58 -5.22 3.36
N GLN A 271 -21.55 -4.72 2.60
CA GLN A 271 -22.06 -3.35 2.79
C GLN A 271 -22.80 -3.20 4.13
N GLU A 272 -23.64 -4.17 4.53
CA GLU A 272 -24.28 -4.13 5.86
C GLU A 272 -23.24 -4.18 6.99
N LEU A 273 -22.27 -5.09 6.90
CA LEU A 273 -21.16 -5.22 7.85
C LEU A 273 -20.43 -3.88 8.05
N VAL A 274 -20.04 -3.23 6.95
CA VAL A 274 -19.33 -1.94 6.99
C VAL A 274 -20.22 -0.84 7.55
N ASN A 275 -21.47 -0.70 7.09
CA ASN A 275 -22.34 0.38 7.57
C ASN A 275 -22.64 0.23 9.07
N ARG A 276 -22.98 -0.98 9.53
CA ARG A 276 -23.30 -1.24 10.94
C ARG A 276 -22.10 -1.00 11.85
N THR A 277 -20.90 -1.40 11.44
CA THR A 277 -19.67 -1.27 12.26
C THR A 277 -19.06 0.14 12.25
N ASN A 278 -19.44 1.00 11.29
CA ASN A 278 -19.01 2.40 11.23
C ASN A 278 -20.12 3.41 11.61
N HIS A 279 -21.28 2.92 12.10
CA HIS A 279 -22.45 3.73 12.49
C HIS A 279 -23.02 4.55 11.32
N GLU A 280 -22.91 4.04 10.09
CA GLU A 280 -23.40 4.68 8.88
C GLU A 280 -24.85 4.21 8.56
N PRO A 281 -25.69 5.06 7.95
CA PRO A 281 -27.07 4.71 7.62
C PRO A 281 -27.18 3.49 6.71
N LYS A 282 -28.24 2.69 6.89
CA LYS A 282 -28.52 1.51 6.05
C LYS A 282 -28.63 1.91 4.57
N ASN A 283 -28.16 1.03 3.68
CA ASN A 283 -28.17 1.19 2.23
C ASN A 283 -27.38 2.41 1.68
N THR A 284 -26.60 3.10 2.50
CA THR A 284 -25.66 4.13 2.02
C THR A 284 -24.37 3.48 1.52
N MET A 285 -23.83 4.00 0.41
CA MET A 285 -22.53 3.60 -0.13
C MET A 285 -21.41 4.12 0.78
N SER A 286 -20.90 3.28 1.68
CA SER A 286 -19.86 3.67 2.63
C SER A 286 -18.51 3.88 1.95
N LYS A 287 -17.80 4.95 2.34
CA LYS A 287 -16.38 5.16 2.01
C LYS A 287 -15.47 4.04 2.54
N ASN A 288 -15.94 3.28 3.54
CA ASN A 288 -15.22 2.17 4.16
C ASN A 288 -15.35 0.84 3.40
N TYR A 289 -16.17 0.76 2.34
CA TYR A 289 -16.17 -0.33 1.37
C TYR A 289 -15.71 0.20 0.00
N GLY A 290 -14.49 -0.17 -0.40
CA GLY A 290 -13.99 0.08 -1.76
C GLY A 290 -14.12 -1.16 -2.65
N VAL A 291 -14.45 -0.96 -3.94
CA VAL A 291 -14.30 -1.99 -4.98
C VAL A 291 -13.17 -1.54 -5.90
N ILE A 292 -12.23 -2.44 -6.20
CA ILE A 292 -11.09 -2.10 -7.06
C ILE A 292 -11.55 -1.90 -8.51
N MET A 293 -10.83 -1.05 -9.25
CA MET A 293 -11.07 -0.84 -10.70
C MET A 293 -9.86 -1.27 -11.54
N ASN A 294 -8.66 -1.22 -10.96
CA ASN A 294 -7.40 -1.62 -11.54
C ASN A 294 -6.35 -1.80 -10.42
N GLU A 295 -5.14 -2.23 -10.78
CA GLU A 295 -4.01 -2.44 -9.85
C GLU A 295 -3.65 -1.16 -9.06
N TYR A 296 -3.75 0.02 -9.68
CA TYR A 296 -3.48 1.31 -9.01
C TYR A 296 -4.52 1.64 -7.94
N HIS A 297 -5.81 1.52 -8.26
CA HIS A 297 -6.91 1.79 -7.34
C HIS A 297 -6.91 0.81 -6.16
N PHE A 298 -6.51 -0.46 -6.38
CA PHE A 298 -6.31 -1.41 -5.28
C PHE A 298 -5.22 -0.93 -4.32
N LYS A 299 -4.06 -0.49 -4.83
CA LYS A 299 -2.99 0.08 -4.00
C LYS A 299 -3.45 1.33 -3.26
N GLU A 300 -4.21 2.20 -3.92
CA GLU A 300 -4.77 3.42 -3.31
C GLU A 300 -5.74 3.11 -2.17
N LEU A 301 -6.71 2.21 -2.36
CA LEU A 301 -7.65 1.79 -1.30
C LEU A 301 -6.93 1.15 -0.10
N LEU A 302 -5.86 0.40 -0.36
CA LEU A 302 -5.04 -0.20 0.69
C LEU A 302 -4.25 0.86 1.46
N MET A 303 -3.63 1.83 0.78
CA MET A 303 -2.89 2.92 1.44
C MET A 303 -3.82 3.92 2.14
N ASP A 304 -5.06 4.11 1.68
CA ASP A 304 -6.11 4.85 2.40
C ASP A 304 -6.46 4.18 3.77
N CYS A 305 -6.02 2.94 4.02
CA CYS A 305 -6.13 2.26 5.34
C CYS A 305 -4.96 2.57 6.29
N VAL A 306 -3.86 3.18 5.81
CA VAL A 306 -2.74 3.62 6.65
C VAL A 306 -3.17 4.78 7.55
N THR A 307 -4.06 5.66 7.09
CA THR A 307 -4.54 6.78 7.91
C THR A 307 -5.47 6.32 9.04
N PRO A 308 -5.30 6.78 10.31
CA PRO A 308 -6.20 6.44 11.40
C PRO A 308 -7.62 6.96 11.17
N LEU A 309 -8.62 6.10 11.42
CA LEU A 309 -10.02 6.48 11.33
C LEU A 309 -10.38 7.55 12.39
N PRO A 310 -11.26 8.51 12.07
CA PRO A 310 -11.80 9.44 13.06
C PRO A 310 -12.62 8.68 14.11
N LEU A 311 -12.61 9.15 15.36
CA LEU A 311 -13.51 8.66 16.40
C LEU A 311 -14.92 9.24 16.19
N THR A 312 -15.93 8.42 16.43
CA THR A 312 -17.35 8.79 16.28
C THR A 312 -17.75 9.79 17.38
N GLU A 313 -18.65 10.72 17.07
CA GLU A 313 -19.14 11.75 18.01
C GLU A 313 -19.70 11.19 19.32
N GLU A 314 -20.16 9.94 19.33
CA GLU A 314 -20.63 9.23 20.54
C GLU A 314 -19.55 9.15 21.63
N PHE A 315 -18.26 9.10 21.27
CA PHE A 315 -17.14 9.15 22.22
C PHE A 315 -16.94 10.51 22.90
N ARG A 316 -17.56 11.59 22.40
CA ARG A 316 -17.54 12.94 23.01
C ARG A 316 -18.63 13.14 24.07
N LYS A 317 -19.70 12.33 24.06
CA LYS A 317 -20.76 12.47 25.06
C LYS A 317 -20.21 11.99 26.41
N PRO A 318 -20.19 12.83 27.46
CA PRO A 318 -19.91 12.35 28.80
C PRO A 318 -21.01 11.35 29.17
N THR A 319 -20.62 10.12 29.51
CA THR A 319 -21.57 9.13 30.03
C THR A 319 -22.10 9.61 31.37
N GLU A 320 -23.38 10.00 31.43
CA GLU A 320 -24.08 10.51 32.61
C GLU A 320 -24.29 9.45 33.72
N SER A 321 -23.60 8.31 33.64
CA SER A 321 -23.84 7.09 34.42
C SER A 321 -22.74 6.73 35.43
N THR A 322 -22.03 7.72 35.98
CA THR A 322 -21.23 7.55 37.21
C THR A 322 -21.41 8.70 38.19
N ASN A 323 -22.21 8.47 39.23
CA ASN A 323 -22.49 9.39 40.34
C ASN A 323 -21.31 9.54 41.34
N GLN A 324 -20.07 9.72 40.84
CA GLN A 324 -18.90 10.04 41.66
C GLN A 324 -17.89 10.90 40.89
N GLY A 325 -18.06 12.23 40.94
CA GLY A 325 -17.01 13.27 40.88
C GLY A 325 -15.97 13.32 39.74
N GLY A 326 -15.94 12.34 38.83
CA GLY A 326 -14.96 12.22 37.76
C GLY A 326 -15.52 12.75 36.45
N THR A 327 -14.93 13.83 35.94
CA THR A 327 -15.14 14.26 34.56
C THR A 327 -14.88 13.08 33.61
N ALA A 328 -15.77 12.85 32.64
CA ALA A 328 -15.64 11.79 31.63
C ALA A 328 -14.50 12.10 30.64
N GLY A 329 -13.26 11.98 31.12
CA GLY A 329 -12.05 12.30 30.38
C GLY A 329 -11.66 11.23 29.35
N VAL A 330 -10.79 11.61 28.42
CA VAL A 330 -10.08 10.64 27.59
C VAL A 330 -9.14 9.83 28.49
N PRO A 331 -9.19 8.48 28.47
CA PRO A 331 -8.36 7.67 29.35
C PRO A 331 -6.88 7.84 28.97
N VAL A 332 -6.06 8.13 29.98
CA VAL A 332 -4.61 8.31 29.83
C VAL A 332 -3.92 6.96 30.02
N ILE A 333 -3.24 6.50 28.98
CA ILE A 333 -2.46 5.25 29.03
C ILE A 333 -1.07 5.54 29.59
N LYS A 334 -0.69 4.83 30.66
CA LYS A 334 0.67 4.89 31.21
C LYS A 334 1.65 4.24 30.24
N MET A 335 2.61 5.02 29.75
CA MET A 335 3.70 4.56 28.88
C MET A 335 5.06 4.73 29.57
N GLY A 336 6.06 3.96 29.12
CA GLY A 336 7.43 4.05 29.59
C GLY A 336 8.39 4.42 28.48
N PHE A 337 9.23 5.44 28.71
CA PHE A 337 10.37 5.75 27.86
C PHE A 337 11.60 4.99 28.39
N PRO A 338 12.11 3.96 27.69
CA PRO A 338 13.23 3.16 28.17
C PRO A 338 14.57 3.81 27.82
N SER A 339 15.57 3.61 28.67
CA SER A 339 16.95 4.02 28.35
C SER A 339 17.60 3.00 27.41
N LYS A 340 18.42 3.47 26.47
CA LYS A 340 19.26 2.59 25.64
C LYS A 340 20.22 1.78 26.54
N ALA A 341 20.42 0.51 26.22
CA ALA A 341 21.40 -0.36 26.85
C ALA A 341 22.57 -0.58 25.88
N GLN A 342 23.77 -0.19 26.31
CA GLN A 342 25.04 -0.42 25.61
C GLN A 342 25.78 -1.59 26.27
N PRO A 343 26.69 -2.28 25.55
CA PRO A 343 27.61 -3.22 26.17
C PRO A 343 28.57 -2.50 27.12
N ASN A 344 29.01 -3.18 28.17
CA ASN A 344 30.20 -2.76 28.87
C ASN A 344 31.39 -3.19 28.03
N VAL A 345 32.22 -2.22 27.61
CA VAL A 345 33.51 -2.50 26.96
C VAL A 345 34.58 -2.24 27.99
N THR A 346 35.21 -3.31 28.49
CA THR A 346 36.34 -3.23 29.41
C THR A 346 37.64 -3.44 28.66
N SER A 347 38.51 -2.42 28.68
CA SER A 347 39.88 -2.52 28.17
C SER A 347 40.79 -3.05 29.28
N ALA A 348 41.45 -4.18 29.06
CA ALA A 348 42.53 -4.63 29.93
C ALA A 348 43.77 -3.75 29.72
N ILE A 349 44.40 -3.29 30.80
CA ILE A 349 45.62 -2.48 30.73
C ILE A 349 46.77 -3.38 30.26
N GLY A 350 47.17 -3.25 28.99
CA GLY A 350 48.39 -3.84 28.44
C GLY A 350 48.24 -4.66 27.15
N ASN A 351 47.05 -5.17 26.83
CA ASN A 351 46.82 -6.00 25.63
C ASN A 351 45.83 -5.34 24.66
N THR A 352 46.01 -5.58 23.36
CA THR A 352 45.15 -5.09 22.26
C THR A 352 43.81 -5.85 22.13
N GLU A 353 43.32 -6.41 23.23
CA GLU A 353 42.19 -7.34 23.25
C GLU A 353 41.02 -6.71 24.03
N PHE A 354 39.92 -6.46 23.34
CA PHE A 354 38.73 -5.83 23.90
C PHE A 354 37.71 -6.90 24.30
N THR A 355 37.44 -7.03 25.60
CA THR A 355 36.32 -7.86 26.06
C THR A 355 35.03 -7.05 26.00
N VAL A 356 34.11 -7.46 25.11
CA VAL A 356 32.77 -6.85 24.98
C VAL A 356 31.78 -7.71 25.76
N GLU A 357 31.35 -7.23 26.93
CA GLU A 357 30.34 -7.94 27.73
C GLU A 357 28.94 -7.59 27.20
N PHE A 358 28.34 -8.52 26.45
CA PHE A 358 27.01 -8.36 25.91
C PHE A 358 25.97 -8.43 27.04
N PRO A 359 25.09 -7.42 27.20
CA PRO A 359 24.12 -7.38 28.27
C PRO A 359 23.07 -8.47 28.07
N ASN A 360 23.01 -9.46 28.97
CA ASN A 360 21.95 -10.46 29.02
C ASN A 360 20.56 -9.81 28.82
N LEU A 361 19.96 -10.09 27.66
CA LEU A 361 18.62 -9.66 27.28
C LEU A 361 17.61 -10.61 27.91
N ASN A 362 16.44 -10.10 28.31
CA ASN A 362 15.46 -10.95 28.96
C ASN A 362 14.74 -11.80 27.90
N ALA A 363 15.17 -13.05 27.75
CA ALA A 363 14.47 -14.03 26.94
C ALA A 363 13.15 -14.41 27.61
N SER A 364 12.08 -13.67 27.32
CA SER A 364 10.74 -13.94 27.87
C SER A 364 10.13 -15.28 27.41
N TYR A 365 10.83 -16.02 26.55
CA TYR A 365 10.66 -17.45 26.32
C TYR A 365 12.02 -18.12 26.13
N PRO A 366 12.62 -18.76 27.16
CA PRO A 366 13.73 -19.68 26.96
C PRO A 366 13.20 -20.94 26.24
N THR A 367 13.51 -21.08 24.96
CA THR A 367 13.33 -22.33 24.22
C THR A 367 14.37 -23.36 24.70
N GLN A 368 14.19 -24.66 24.40
CA GLN A 368 15.22 -25.66 24.72
C GLN A 368 16.60 -25.30 24.13
N GLY A 369 16.64 -24.83 22.87
CA GLY A 369 17.87 -24.31 22.24
C GLY A 369 18.47 -23.06 22.91
N SER A 370 17.71 -22.33 23.75
CA SER A 370 18.25 -21.21 24.55
C SER A 370 19.08 -21.70 25.75
N ALA A 371 18.87 -22.94 26.20
CA ALA A 371 19.69 -23.57 27.23
C ALA A 371 20.97 -24.21 26.64
N GLU A 372 20.89 -24.67 25.38
CA GLU A 372 22.00 -25.21 24.59
C GLU A 372 22.95 -24.10 24.11
N SER A 373 22.43 -22.91 23.77
CA SER A 373 23.22 -21.75 23.32
C SER A 373 24.00 -21.02 24.46
N LYS A 374 24.53 -21.77 25.43
CA LYS A 374 25.39 -21.23 26.50
C LYS A 374 26.86 -21.08 26.10
N ASP A 375 27.22 -21.54 24.90
CA ASP A 375 28.58 -21.45 24.39
C ASP A 375 29.05 -19.99 24.28
N VAL A 376 30.26 -19.74 24.77
CA VAL A 376 30.93 -18.46 24.63
C VAL A 376 31.30 -18.29 23.17
N ILE A 377 30.62 -17.40 22.46
CA ILE A 377 30.96 -17.08 21.06
C ILE A 377 32.26 -16.28 21.06
N GLU A 378 33.37 -16.93 20.72
CA GLU A 378 34.64 -16.27 20.42
C GLU A 378 34.48 -15.42 19.16
N VAL A 379 34.39 -14.10 19.32
CA VAL A 379 34.33 -13.16 18.20
C VAL A 379 35.73 -12.93 17.66
N SER A 380 36.12 -13.71 16.64
CA SER A 380 37.37 -13.49 15.90
C SER A 380 37.47 -12.04 15.39
N ASN A 381 38.55 -11.36 15.79
CA ASN A 381 38.81 -9.95 15.53
C ASN A 381 39.07 -9.64 14.04
N ASN A 382 38.00 -9.58 13.24
CA ASN A 382 38.06 -9.03 11.89
C ASN A 382 37.78 -7.51 11.93
N SER A 383 38.84 -6.73 12.08
CA SER A 383 38.97 -5.30 11.77
C SER A 383 37.67 -4.48 11.76
N LEU A 384 37.14 -4.17 12.95
CA LEU A 384 35.95 -3.35 13.17
C LEU A 384 36.09 -1.98 12.49
N ARG A 385 35.40 -1.79 11.36
CA ARG A 385 35.15 -0.45 10.81
C ARG A 385 34.30 0.33 11.82
N GLN A 386 34.79 1.49 12.24
CA GLN A 386 34.13 2.38 13.20
C GLN A 386 32.86 3.01 12.59
N SER A 387 31.74 2.28 12.53
CA SER A 387 30.47 2.83 12.03
C SER A 387 29.22 2.05 12.47
N ALA A 388 28.93 2.00 13.78
CA ALA A 388 27.56 1.91 14.33
C ALA A 388 27.58 2.07 15.86
N SER A 389 26.55 2.73 16.42
CA SER A 389 26.30 2.67 17.86
C SER A 389 25.82 1.26 18.24
N LEU A 390 26.60 0.50 19.01
CA LEU A 390 26.18 -0.79 19.58
C LEU A 390 25.13 -0.59 20.69
N ILE A 391 23.89 -0.30 20.27
CA ILE A 391 22.71 -0.38 21.14
C ILE A 391 22.25 -1.84 21.08
N ILE A 392 22.40 -2.57 22.18
CA ILE A 392 22.06 -4.00 22.24
C ILE A 392 20.61 -4.20 22.71
N GLY A 393 19.99 -3.18 23.29
CA GLY A 393 18.57 -3.15 23.56
C GLY A 393 18.14 -1.94 24.37
N TYR A 394 17.02 -2.07 25.06
CA TYR A 394 16.37 -1.00 25.81
C TYR A 394 15.97 -1.48 27.21
N ARG A 395 16.18 -0.65 28.23
CA ARG A 395 15.90 -0.96 29.62
C ARG A 395 14.56 -0.36 30.06
N CYS A 396 13.60 -1.21 30.44
CA CYS A 396 12.30 -0.78 30.95
C CYS A 396 12.47 0.18 32.16
N PRO A 397 11.80 1.34 32.21
CA PRO A 397 11.95 2.26 33.33
C PRO A 397 11.36 1.71 34.64
N GLN A 398 10.32 0.86 34.56
CA GLN A 398 9.61 0.31 35.73
C GLN A 398 10.32 -0.93 36.32
N CYS A 399 10.37 -2.06 35.58
CA CYS A 399 10.94 -3.31 36.09
C CYS A 399 12.44 -3.51 35.80
N LYS A 400 13.09 -2.56 35.11
CA LYS A 400 14.51 -2.62 34.69
C LYS A 400 14.90 -3.79 33.77
N SER A 401 13.95 -4.64 33.35
CA SER A 401 14.14 -5.67 32.32
C SER A 401 14.64 -5.07 31.01
N LYS A 402 15.50 -5.81 30.29
CA LYS A 402 16.00 -5.42 28.97
C LYS A 402 15.14 -6.06 27.88
N VAL A 403 14.78 -5.29 26.85
CA VAL A 403 14.03 -5.72 25.66
C VAL A 403 14.82 -5.37 24.39
N CYS A 404 14.69 -6.15 23.33
CA CYS A 404 15.47 -5.97 22.10
C CYS A 404 14.92 -4.81 21.24
N ASN A 405 13.61 -4.82 20.99
CA ASN A 405 12.96 -3.95 20.01
C ASN A 405 11.94 -3.01 20.68
N LEU A 406 11.69 -1.88 20.01
CA LEU A 406 10.63 -0.92 20.36
C LEU A 406 9.85 -0.53 19.09
N PRO A 407 8.58 -0.13 19.23
CA PRO A 407 7.79 -0.16 20.46
C PRO A 407 7.33 -1.57 20.83
N THR A 408 7.16 -1.84 22.11
CA THR A 408 6.71 -3.17 22.59
C THR A 408 6.06 -3.08 23.98
N ILE A 409 5.27 -4.09 24.35
CA ILE A 409 4.80 -4.25 25.73
C ILE A 409 5.89 -4.95 26.54
N CYS A 410 6.25 -4.42 27.70
CA CYS A 410 7.28 -5.02 28.54
C CYS A 410 6.81 -6.37 29.11
N PRO A 411 7.47 -7.51 28.80
CA PRO A 411 6.97 -8.84 29.15
C PRO A 411 6.93 -9.12 30.66
N VAL A 412 7.68 -8.36 31.47
CA VAL A 412 7.74 -8.54 32.93
C VAL A 412 6.70 -7.71 33.68
N CYS A 413 6.25 -6.58 33.13
CA CYS A 413 5.41 -5.63 33.88
C CYS A 413 4.24 -5.01 33.11
N GLY A 414 3.99 -5.44 31.87
CA GLY A 414 2.86 -4.98 31.05
C GLY A 414 2.95 -3.51 30.57
N LEU A 415 3.97 -2.75 30.98
CA LEU A 415 4.13 -1.35 30.59
C LEU A 415 4.48 -1.24 29.09
N MET A 416 3.72 -0.44 28.34
CA MET A 416 4.03 -0.13 26.95
C MET A 416 5.31 0.72 26.86
N LEU A 417 6.32 0.22 26.14
CA LEU A 417 7.62 0.86 25.96
C LEU A 417 7.71 1.50 24.57
N ILE A 418 8.00 2.80 24.55
CA ILE A 418 8.02 3.63 23.34
C ILE A 418 9.19 4.62 23.38
N LEU A 419 9.57 5.16 22.22
CA LEU A 419 10.45 6.34 22.12
C LEU A 419 9.62 7.57 21.78
N SER A 420 10.13 8.76 22.14
CA SER A 420 9.51 10.04 21.75
C SER A 420 9.38 10.18 20.22
N THR A 421 10.33 9.64 19.47
CA THR A 421 10.30 9.59 18.00
C THR A 421 9.09 8.83 17.44
N HIS A 422 8.60 7.79 18.13
CA HIS A 422 7.43 7.03 17.68
C HIS A 422 6.14 7.87 17.83
N LEU A 423 6.01 8.64 18.92
CA LEU A 423 4.89 9.55 19.10
C LEU A 423 4.95 10.74 18.13
N ALA A 424 6.14 11.34 17.97
CA ALA A 424 6.36 12.46 17.07
C ALA A 424 5.97 12.10 15.62
N ARG A 425 6.24 10.87 15.19
CA ARG A 425 5.91 10.45 13.83
C ARG A 425 4.40 10.38 13.56
N SER A 426 3.59 9.89 14.50
CA SER A 426 2.12 9.89 14.34
C SER A 426 1.46 11.27 14.56
N TYR A 427 2.22 12.31 14.93
CA TYR A 427 1.69 13.65 15.22
C TYR A 427 1.02 14.31 13.99
N HIS A 428 1.54 14.06 12.79
CA HIS A 428 1.01 14.64 11.55
C HIS A 428 -0.45 14.21 11.26
N HIS A 429 -0.93 13.10 11.81
CA HIS A 429 -2.34 12.70 11.74
C HIS A 429 -3.28 13.56 12.63
N LEU A 430 -2.74 14.16 13.70
CA LEU A 430 -3.50 15.00 14.64
C LEU A 430 -3.63 16.44 14.16
N VAL A 431 -2.53 16.99 13.62
CA VAL A 431 -2.45 18.36 13.11
C VAL A 431 -2.01 18.29 11.64
N PRO A 432 -2.93 17.95 10.72
CA PRO A 432 -2.62 17.93 9.30
C PRO A 432 -2.28 19.36 8.83
N LEU A 433 -1.36 19.46 7.86
CA LEU A 433 -1.06 20.73 7.23
C LEU A 433 -2.29 21.21 6.42
N ALA A 434 -2.58 22.51 6.49
CA ALA A 434 -3.64 23.10 5.69
C ALA A 434 -3.20 23.18 4.21
N PRO A 435 -4.05 22.75 3.25
CA PRO A 435 -3.71 22.74 1.83
C PRO A 435 -3.32 24.14 1.36
N TYR A 436 -2.33 24.20 0.48
CA TYR A 436 -1.95 25.46 -0.14
C TYR A 436 -3.01 25.90 -1.15
N VAL A 437 -3.22 27.21 -1.24
CA VAL A 437 -4.22 27.81 -2.12
C VAL A 437 -3.56 28.14 -3.45
N GLU A 438 -4.10 27.62 -4.55
CA GLU A 438 -3.65 27.96 -5.90
C GLU A 438 -3.83 29.47 -6.16
N VAL A 439 -2.77 30.13 -6.63
CA VAL A 439 -2.81 31.56 -6.93
C VAL A 439 -3.37 31.74 -8.34
N GLU A 440 -4.39 32.59 -8.50
CA GLU A 440 -4.96 32.92 -9.81
C GLU A 440 -3.92 33.60 -10.73
N VAL A 441 -4.13 33.49 -12.05
CA VAL A 441 -3.25 34.14 -13.04
C VAL A 441 -3.35 35.67 -12.94
N LYS A 442 -2.20 36.33 -12.77
CA LYS A 442 -2.07 37.79 -12.67
C LYS A 442 -0.95 38.30 -13.56
N SER A 443 -1.00 39.58 -13.90
CA SER A 443 0.02 40.28 -14.68
C SER A 443 1.33 40.51 -13.91
N ALA A 444 1.26 40.58 -12.58
CA ALA A 444 2.41 40.63 -11.68
C ALA A 444 2.18 39.76 -10.43
N TYR A 445 3.28 39.26 -9.86
CA TYR A 445 3.29 38.47 -8.62
C TYR A 445 4.39 38.99 -7.69
N ASP A 446 4.19 38.88 -6.38
CA ASP A 446 5.16 39.35 -5.36
C ASP A 446 6.44 38.50 -5.29
N SER A 447 6.39 37.27 -5.81
CA SER A 447 7.48 36.28 -5.77
C SER A 447 7.93 35.92 -7.18
N GLU A 448 9.24 35.79 -7.40
CA GLU A 448 9.80 35.30 -8.67
C GLU A 448 10.18 33.81 -8.60
N GLU A 449 10.46 33.30 -7.41
CA GLU A 449 11.01 31.97 -7.16
C GLU A 449 10.24 31.22 -6.07
N CYS A 450 10.15 29.89 -6.20
CA CYS A 450 9.55 29.01 -5.21
C CYS A 450 10.33 29.05 -3.90
N TYR A 451 9.67 29.34 -2.78
CA TYR A 451 10.33 29.44 -1.47
C TYR A 451 11.02 28.13 -1.02
N GLY A 452 10.52 26.97 -1.47
CA GLY A 452 11.06 25.66 -1.09
C GLY A 452 12.27 25.20 -1.91
N CYS A 453 12.29 25.46 -3.22
CA CYS A 453 13.30 24.90 -4.14
C CYS A 453 13.98 25.91 -5.07
N GLN A 454 13.69 27.21 -4.91
CA GLN A 454 14.22 28.31 -5.72
C GLN A 454 13.94 28.19 -7.24
N LEU A 455 13.02 27.30 -7.64
CA LEU A 455 12.53 27.21 -9.01
C LEU A 455 11.87 28.53 -9.41
N ARG A 456 12.39 29.17 -10.47
CA ARG A 456 11.78 30.36 -11.07
C ARG A 456 10.40 30.04 -11.61
N PHE A 457 9.42 30.84 -11.21
CA PHE A 457 8.06 30.74 -11.70
C PHE A 457 7.92 31.42 -13.08
N PRO A 458 6.89 31.06 -13.87
CA PRO A 458 6.50 31.84 -15.04
C PRO A 458 6.22 33.31 -14.68
N LYS A 459 6.49 34.18 -15.66
CA LYS A 459 6.11 35.60 -15.57
C LYS A 459 4.60 35.76 -15.64
N GLY A 460 4.08 36.86 -15.12
CA GLY A 460 2.67 37.20 -15.26
C GLY A 460 2.29 37.49 -16.70
N VAL A 461 1.04 37.18 -17.06
CA VAL A 461 0.49 37.36 -18.41
C VAL A 461 -0.75 38.23 -18.32
N ASP A 462 -0.84 39.24 -19.18
CA ASP A 462 -2.04 40.06 -19.32
C ASP A 462 -3.12 39.27 -20.08
N LEU A 463 -4.14 38.81 -19.34
CA LEU A 463 -5.30 38.03 -19.81
C LEU A 463 -6.10 38.68 -20.98
N LYS A 464 -5.76 39.90 -21.38
CA LYS A 464 -6.38 40.65 -22.49
C LYS A 464 -5.67 40.48 -23.84
N VAL A 465 -4.41 40.03 -23.89
CA VAL A 465 -3.58 40.11 -25.10
C VAL A 465 -3.23 38.73 -25.68
N GLU A 466 -2.91 37.73 -24.85
CA GLU A 466 -2.41 36.43 -25.33
C GLU A 466 -3.26 35.26 -24.81
N LYS A 467 -4.02 34.63 -25.72
CA LYS A 467 -4.90 33.47 -25.43
C LYS A 467 -4.39 32.13 -25.99
N LYS A 468 -3.08 32.01 -26.29
CA LYS A 468 -2.56 30.93 -27.16
C LYS A 468 -1.33 30.13 -26.67
N SER A 469 -0.89 30.24 -25.41
CA SER A 469 0.13 29.34 -24.85
C SER A 469 -0.31 28.67 -23.54
N LEU A 470 0.09 27.41 -23.36
CA LEU A 470 -0.22 26.57 -22.20
C LEU A 470 0.26 27.19 -20.88
N ASP A 471 1.44 27.81 -20.89
CA ASP A 471 2.03 28.50 -19.72
C ASP A 471 1.23 29.72 -19.24
N SER A 472 0.31 30.23 -20.06
CA SER A 472 -0.51 31.41 -19.73
C SER A 472 -1.77 31.10 -18.92
N MET A 473 -2.14 29.82 -18.78
CA MET A 473 -3.40 29.41 -18.14
C MET A 473 -3.31 29.14 -16.63
N ILE A 474 -2.10 28.87 -16.11
CA ILE A 474 -1.90 28.51 -14.70
C ILE A 474 -0.69 29.26 -14.15
N SER A 475 -0.83 29.94 -13.01
CA SER A 475 0.25 30.68 -12.36
C SER A 475 1.42 29.80 -11.89
N SER A 476 1.19 28.48 -11.79
CA SER A 476 2.07 27.46 -11.22
C SER A 476 2.47 27.68 -9.75
N ARG A 477 1.73 28.55 -9.03
CA ARG A 477 2.03 29.00 -7.67
C ARG A 477 0.95 28.56 -6.68
N TYR A 478 1.40 28.04 -5.54
CA TYR A 478 0.59 27.51 -4.45
C TYR A 478 0.99 28.25 -3.16
N LYS A 479 0.09 29.08 -2.62
CA LYS A 479 0.35 29.96 -1.48
C LYS A 479 -0.08 29.31 -0.17
N CYS A 480 0.82 29.28 0.81
CA CYS A 480 0.48 28.83 2.16
C CYS A 480 -0.42 29.87 2.86
N PRO A 481 -1.60 29.50 3.40
CA PRO A 481 -2.51 30.46 4.04
C PRO A 481 -1.95 31.10 5.33
N LYS A 482 -0.98 30.45 6.00
CA LYS A 482 -0.37 30.94 7.24
C LYS A 482 0.77 31.93 6.97
N CYS A 483 1.85 31.46 6.33
CA CYS A 483 3.05 32.28 6.09
C CYS A 483 3.01 33.12 4.80
N LYS A 484 1.98 32.96 3.95
CA LYS A 484 1.75 33.68 2.68
C LYS A 484 2.86 33.55 1.62
N LYS A 485 3.84 32.66 1.83
CA LYS A 485 4.91 32.32 0.88
C LYS A 485 4.39 31.40 -0.23
N ASP A 486 5.00 31.51 -1.41
CA ASP A 486 4.63 30.79 -2.63
C ASP A 486 5.52 29.56 -2.88
N PHE A 487 4.90 28.45 -3.28
CA PHE A 487 5.53 27.17 -3.58
C PHE A 487 5.09 26.66 -4.96
N CYS A 488 5.93 25.83 -5.61
CA CYS A 488 5.54 25.11 -6.83
C CYS A 488 4.84 23.78 -6.49
N ILE A 489 4.13 23.19 -7.45
CA ILE A 489 3.37 21.93 -7.26
C ILE A 489 4.22 20.77 -6.69
N ASN A 490 5.50 20.67 -7.04
CA ASN A 490 6.36 19.59 -6.53
C ASN A 490 6.73 19.83 -5.05
N CYS A 491 6.93 21.08 -4.64
CA CYS A 491 7.11 21.42 -3.24
C CYS A 491 5.81 21.26 -2.45
N ASP A 492 4.67 21.61 -3.02
CA ASP A 492 3.35 21.41 -2.41
C ASP A 492 3.07 19.93 -2.12
N VAL A 493 3.25 19.06 -3.12
CA VAL A 493 3.12 17.60 -2.97
C VAL A 493 4.12 17.06 -1.94
N PHE A 494 5.41 17.40 -2.03
CA PHE A 494 6.42 16.93 -1.07
C PHE A 494 6.12 17.38 0.37
N VAL A 495 5.64 18.61 0.53
CA VAL A 495 5.28 19.15 1.85
C VAL A 495 4.06 18.44 2.43
N HIS A 496 3.06 18.09 1.62
CA HIS A 496 1.85 17.41 2.11
C HIS A 496 1.99 15.88 2.24
N GLU A 497 2.76 15.21 1.37
CA GLU A 497 2.94 13.76 1.38
C GLU A 497 4.12 13.27 2.24
N VAL A 498 5.19 14.07 2.45
CA VAL A 498 6.43 13.60 3.11
C VAL A 498 6.84 14.46 4.31
N LEU A 499 6.91 15.80 4.15
CA LEU A 499 7.43 16.67 5.20
C LEU A 499 6.40 16.95 6.31
N HIS A 500 5.12 16.96 5.93
CA HIS A 500 3.92 17.32 6.70
C HIS A 500 3.96 18.68 7.44
N ASN A 501 4.98 19.50 7.18
CA ASN A 501 5.21 20.81 7.80
C ASN A 501 5.56 21.84 6.72
N CYS A 502 5.12 23.09 6.88
CA CYS A 502 5.44 24.16 5.94
C CYS A 502 6.79 24.81 6.29
N PRO A 503 7.84 24.71 5.45
CA PRO A 503 9.14 25.35 5.73
C PRO A 503 9.02 26.87 5.91
N GLY A 504 8.02 27.46 5.25
CA GLY A 504 7.72 28.88 5.36
C GLY A 504 7.17 29.32 6.71
N CYS A 505 6.53 28.41 7.46
CA CYS A 505 6.01 28.64 8.81
C CYS A 505 7.08 28.39 9.88
N GLU A 506 7.87 27.31 9.75
CA GLU A 506 8.95 26.97 10.69
C GLU A 506 10.02 28.07 10.74
N ASN A 507 10.39 28.64 9.58
CA ASN A 507 11.31 29.78 9.48
C ASN A 507 10.68 31.14 9.89
N GLY A 508 9.49 31.15 10.49
CA GLY A 508 8.71 32.35 10.83
C GLY A 508 8.27 32.43 12.28
N ILE A 509 8.97 31.71 13.18
CA ILE A 509 8.81 31.73 14.63
C ILE A 509 9.74 32.79 15.23
#